data_AF-A0A916GGX1-F1
#
_entry.id   AF-A0A916GGX1-F1
#
_cell.length_a   1.000
_cell.length_b   1.000
_cell.length_c   1.000
_cell.angle_alpha   90.00
_cell.angle_beta   90.00
_cell.angle_gamma   90.00
#
_symmetry.space_group_name_H-M   'P 1'
#
loop_
_entity.id
_entity.type
_entity.pdbx_description
1 polymer ?
#
loop_
_entity_poly.entity_id
_entity_poly.type
_entity_poly.pdbx_seq_one_letter_code
_entity_poly.pdbx_strand_id
1 'polypeptide(L)'
;MVKIKDETHFVPASGTPLPIFQRELEDGGRAFYAPGYLVVVDKAHAFQPDLNQPAPAFAHLHTHAHKALIQWKALAERPFLPLCLTLYLNNECNLHCAYCFSMPQPHTAPRLEREAIRAGAEIVARNCEEQGRALTVVFHGGGEPTLHQNELETALSTVEQIAATHGIPIFRYLATNGVMPEQRARWIGAHVDLIGISCDGTPEIQGAQRPLRGGASSAPYLERTAQIIREAGKPLHVRVTLTPGTFLSQAEIAAYVCRVLRPSEIHVEPVYGVGRGAHMEESWHPEDADRFVAAFEEGRAVAARYGIVWRTSGVRMGEIHGTYCHIFRDVLNLIPGGAATACFCTSDADTVTTRHTAIGHWQPGTPFPLDLNHIRHMQQVVSSPQGACERCFNRFHCTRGCPEVCPWDGAMQAVETTFRCQLSRGLTNAHLAAEIAALQNNSDYHLLGIAAKEIQTL
;
A
#
# COMPACT_ATOMS: atom_id res chain seq x y z
N MET A 1 -8.80 27.92 -4.07
CA MET A 1 -7.82 27.42 -5.05
C MET A 1 -6.44 27.85 -4.59
N VAL A 2 -5.70 26.96 -3.94
CA VAL A 2 -4.26 27.14 -3.71
C VAL A 2 -3.61 26.22 -4.73
N LYS A 3 -3.13 26.79 -5.84
CA LYS A 3 -2.17 26.07 -6.69
C LYS A 3 -0.88 25.99 -5.90
N ILE A 4 -0.44 24.79 -5.56
CA ILE A 4 0.90 24.58 -5.04
C ILE A 4 1.86 24.97 -6.18
N LYS A 5 2.39 26.20 -6.14
CA LYS A 5 3.43 26.65 -7.08
C LYS A 5 4.64 25.72 -6.93
N ASP A 6 5.35 25.46 -8.01
CA ASP A 6 6.58 24.64 -8.06
C ASP A 6 7.64 25.09 -7.02
N GLU A 7 7.55 26.35 -6.57
CA GLU A 7 8.33 27.00 -5.50
C GLU A 7 8.14 26.42 -4.09
N THR A 8 7.17 25.51 -3.88
CA THR A 8 6.84 24.95 -2.54
C THR A 8 7.28 23.50 -2.34
N HIS A 9 7.92 22.89 -3.35
CA HIS A 9 8.47 21.53 -3.25
C HIS A 9 9.92 21.53 -2.76
N PHE A 10 10.28 20.43 -2.09
CA PHE A 10 11.68 20.15 -1.78
C PHE A 10 12.44 19.83 -3.07
N VAL A 11 13.57 20.51 -3.27
CA VAL A 11 14.51 20.28 -4.39
C VAL A 11 15.82 19.70 -3.86
N PRO A 12 16.61 18.98 -4.68
CA PRO A 12 17.93 18.51 -4.25
C PRO A 12 18.79 19.65 -3.72
N ALA A 13 19.40 19.46 -2.54
CA ALA A 13 20.35 20.43 -2.01
C ALA A 13 21.64 20.39 -2.82
N SER A 14 22.15 21.55 -3.23
CA SER A 14 23.38 21.60 -4.03
C SER A 14 24.61 21.35 -3.16
N GLY A 15 25.66 20.81 -3.80
CA GLY A 15 26.93 20.56 -3.13
C GLY A 15 27.00 19.26 -2.33
N THR A 16 26.05 18.32 -2.49
CA THR A 16 26.16 16.98 -1.91
C THR A 16 25.55 15.94 -2.87
N PRO A 17 26.14 14.72 -2.98
CA PRO A 17 25.54 13.61 -3.73
C PRO A 17 24.46 12.87 -2.92
N LEU A 18 24.30 13.20 -1.65
CA LEU A 18 23.37 12.52 -0.75
C LEU A 18 21.93 12.92 -1.01
N PRO A 19 20.94 12.08 -0.64
CA PRO A 19 19.53 12.41 -0.74
C PRO A 19 19.11 13.43 0.34
N ILE A 20 19.70 14.61 0.26
CA ILE A 20 19.36 15.77 1.07
C ILE A 20 18.64 16.75 0.15
N PHE A 21 17.49 17.21 0.60
CA PHE A 21 16.62 18.12 -0.12
C PHE A 21 16.44 19.39 0.69
N GLN A 22 16.18 20.50 0.02
CA GLN A 22 15.96 21.80 0.65
C GLN A 22 14.71 22.48 0.11
N ARG A 23 14.13 23.37 0.93
CA ARG A 23 13.01 24.23 0.58
C ARG A 23 13.14 25.58 1.28
N GLU A 24 12.91 26.67 0.58
CA GLU A 24 12.80 28.01 1.18
C GLU A 24 11.45 28.17 1.90
N LEU A 25 11.47 28.86 3.03
CA LEU A 25 10.28 29.08 3.87
C LEU A 25 9.77 30.51 3.71
N GLU A 26 8.49 30.73 4.02
CA GLU A 26 7.85 32.05 3.87
C GLU A 26 8.47 33.14 4.75
N ASP A 27 9.05 32.76 5.89
CA ASP A 27 9.79 33.66 6.79
C ASP A 27 11.22 33.99 6.30
N GLY A 28 11.61 33.49 5.12
CA GLY A 28 12.95 33.59 4.55
C GLY A 28 13.96 32.61 5.16
N GLY A 29 13.50 31.70 6.03
CA GLY A 29 14.27 30.55 6.51
C GLY A 29 14.38 29.44 5.47
N ARG A 30 14.95 28.31 5.89
CA ARG A 30 15.13 27.14 5.03
C ARG A 30 14.86 25.84 5.79
N ALA A 31 14.21 24.90 5.13
CA ALA A 31 14.09 23.54 5.61
C ALA A 31 15.03 22.62 4.82
N PHE A 32 15.66 21.68 5.52
CA PHE A 32 16.46 20.60 4.95
C PHE A 32 15.88 19.25 5.36
N TYR A 33 15.75 18.34 4.41
CA TYR A 33 15.11 17.04 4.60
C TYR A 33 15.99 15.93 4.06
N ALA A 34 16.16 14.88 4.86
CA ALA A 34 16.64 13.57 4.43
C ALA A 34 15.60 12.53 4.88
N PRO A 35 15.47 11.37 4.21
CA PRO A 35 14.47 10.37 4.60
C PRO A 35 14.48 10.05 6.10
N GLY A 36 13.38 10.39 6.78
CA GLY A 36 13.19 10.24 8.23
C GLY A 36 13.73 11.37 9.13
N TYR A 37 14.30 12.45 8.60
CA TYR A 37 14.83 13.56 9.41
C TYR A 37 14.63 14.93 8.75
N LEU A 38 14.26 15.91 9.57
CA LEU A 38 13.97 17.27 9.15
C LEU A 38 14.74 18.27 10.00
N VAL A 39 15.32 19.28 9.36
CA VAL A 39 15.98 20.44 9.99
C VAL A 39 15.34 21.72 9.44
N VAL A 40 15.05 22.68 10.30
CA VAL A 40 14.54 24.01 9.94
C VAL A 40 15.47 25.06 10.51
N VAL A 41 15.88 26.02 9.67
CA VAL A 41 16.73 27.15 10.04
C VAL A 41 16.05 28.47 9.70
N ASP A 42 16.24 29.48 10.54
CA ASP A 42 15.69 30.82 10.33
C ASP A 42 16.47 31.59 9.25
N LYS A 43 15.97 32.78 8.89
CA LYS A 43 16.60 33.65 7.90
C LYS A 43 17.99 34.15 8.30
N ALA A 44 18.24 34.36 9.60
CA ALA A 44 19.54 34.82 10.10
C ALA A 44 20.62 33.73 9.99
N HIS A 45 20.19 32.47 9.97
CA HIS A 45 21.02 31.27 9.86
C HIS A 45 20.83 30.50 8.54
N ALA A 46 20.13 31.08 7.56
CA ALA A 46 19.89 30.53 6.22
C ALA A 46 21.15 30.55 5.33
N PHE A 47 22.34 30.39 5.91
CA PHE A 47 23.55 30.10 5.16
C PHE A 47 23.36 28.76 4.44
N GLN A 48 23.99 28.59 3.28
CA GLN A 48 24.07 27.27 2.67
C GLN A 48 25.12 26.45 3.45
N PRO A 49 24.71 25.47 4.27
CA PRO A 49 25.68 24.68 5.03
C PRO A 49 26.57 23.89 4.06
N ASP A 50 27.84 23.69 4.40
CA ASP A 50 28.66 22.71 3.70
C ASP A 50 28.12 21.31 4.04
N LEU A 51 27.32 20.76 3.13
CA LEU A 51 26.70 19.45 3.28
C LEU A 51 27.68 18.30 3.04
N ASN A 52 28.91 18.55 2.60
CA ASN A 52 29.98 17.55 2.53
C ASN A 52 30.80 17.49 3.83
N GLN A 53 30.82 18.57 4.61
CA GLN A 53 31.45 18.63 5.94
C GLN A 53 30.45 19.20 6.95
N PRO A 54 29.44 18.40 7.36
CA PRO A 54 28.32 18.92 8.12
C PRO A 54 28.77 19.42 9.49
N ALA A 55 28.37 20.65 9.82
CA ALA A 55 28.41 21.12 11.20
C ALA A 55 27.61 20.17 12.12
N PRO A 56 27.86 20.13 13.44
CA PRO A 56 27.18 19.23 14.37
C PRO A 56 25.64 19.22 14.24
N ALA A 57 25.04 20.37 13.94
CA ALA A 57 23.60 20.52 13.77
C ALA A 57 23.02 19.77 12.54
N PHE A 58 23.85 19.44 11.55
CA PHE A 58 23.48 18.71 10.33
C PHE A 58 24.00 17.26 10.31
N ALA A 59 24.72 16.82 11.34
CA ALA A 59 25.30 15.48 11.41
C ALA A 59 24.21 14.40 11.28
N HIS A 60 23.09 14.56 11.99
CA HIS A 60 21.97 13.60 11.92
C HIS A 60 21.29 13.59 10.54
N LEU A 61 21.15 14.74 9.88
CA LEU A 61 20.61 14.83 8.53
C LEU A 61 21.46 13.99 7.56
N HIS A 62 22.79 14.09 7.67
CA HIS A 62 23.72 13.29 6.88
C HIS A 62 23.64 11.79 7.23
N THR A 63 23.56 11.44 8.52
CA THR A 63 23.37 10.05 8.96
C THR A 63 22.10 9.43 8.37
N HIS A 64 20.98 10.16 8.40
CA HIS A 64 19.72 9.69 7.80
C HIS A 64 19.81 9.55 6.28
N ALA A 65 20.49 10.48 5.60
CA ALA A 65 20.69 10.39 4.15
C ALA A 65 21.49 9.13 3.74
N HIS A 66 22.55 8.80 4.48
CA HIS A 66 23.30 7.54 4.30
C HIS A 66 22.48 6.31 4.64
N LYS A 67 21.77 6.34 5.78
CA LYS A 67 20.90 5.23 6.22
C LYS A 67 19.86 4.90 5.15
N ALA A 68 19.25 5.92 4.53
CA ALA A 68 18.28 5.74 3.45
C ALA A 68 18.88 5.03 2.23
N LEU A 69 20.09 5.41 1.81
CA LEU A 69 20.80 4.75 0.70
C LEU A 69 21.12 3.28 1.03
N ILE A 70 21.60 3.02 2.24
CA ILE A 70 21.93 1.66 2.70
C ILE A 70 20.66 0.80 2.76
N GLN A 71 19.58 1.31 3.36
CA GLN A 71 18.31 0.60 3.47
C GLN A 71 17.68 0.35 2.10
N TRP A 72 17.75 1.32 1.18
CA TRP A 72 17.27 1.14 -0.19
C TRP A 72 18.05 0.05 -0.93
N LYS A 73 19.39 0.09 -0.85
CA LYS A 73 20.25 -0.93 -1.45
C LYS A 73 19.94 -2.32 -0.88
N ALA A 74 19.80 -2.42 0.44
CA ALA A 74 19.41 -3.66 1.10
C ALA A 74 18.05 -4.17 0.62
N LEU A 75 17.04 -3.31 0.47
CA LEU A 75 15.73 -3.68 -0.07
C LEU A 75 15.82 -4.18 -1.53
N ALA A 76 16.64 -3.53 -2.34
CA ALA A 76 16.82 -3.84 -3.76
C ALA A 76 17.59 -5.15 -4.01
N GLU A 77 18.57 -5.45 -3.15
CA GLU A 77 19.50 -6.57 -3.34
C GLU A 77 19.16 -7.80 -2.48
N ARG A 78 18.20 -7.69 -1.54
CA ARG A 78 17.87 -8.81 -0.65
C ARG A 78 17.37 -10.03 -1.42
N PRO A 79 17.77 -11.25 -1.01
CA PRO A 79 17.16 -12.47 -1.50
C PRO A 79 15.65 -12.47 -1.26
N PHE A 80 14.90 -13.01 -2.21
CA PHE A 80 13.46 -13.22 -2.04
C PHE A 80 13.21 -14.40 -1.10
N LEU A 81 12.79 -14.08 0.13
CA LEU A 81 12.51 -15.03 1.21
C LEU A 81 11.08 -14.77 1.72
N PRO A 82 10.05 -15.31 1.04
CA PRO A 82 8.67 -15.01 1.39
C PRO A 82 8.33 -15.55 2.79
N LEU A 83 7.74 -14.69 3.61
CA LEU A 83 7.20 -14.97 4.95
C LEU A 83 5.66 -14.89 4.98
N CYS A 84 5.07 -14.46 3.87
CA CYS A 84 3.65 -14.32 3.66
C CYS A 84 3.21 -15.14 2.44
N LEU A 85 2.15 -15.93 2.61
CA LEU A 85 1.47 -16.65 1.54
C LEU A 85 0.14 -15.96 1.24
N THR A 86 0.04 -15.31 0.08
CA THR A 86 -1.23 -14.77 -0.41
C THR A 86 -1.86 -15.76 -1.38
N LEU A 87 -3.15 -16.00 -1.22
CA LEU A 87 -3.91 -16.98 -1.98
C LEU A 87 -5.10 -16.30 -2.67
N TYR A 88 -5.10 -16.28 -4.00
CA TYR A 88 -6.28 -16.00 -4.81
C TYR A 88 -6.95 -17.34 -5.13
N LEU A 89 -7.98 -17.70 -4.36
CA LEU A 89 -8.59 -19.04 -4.43
C LEU A 89 -9.35 -19.28 -5.74
N ASN A 90 -9.96 -18.23 -6.27
CA ASN A 90 -10.78 -18.24 -7.47
C ASN A 90 -10.82 -16.85 -8.11
N ASN A 91 -11.35 -16.77 -9.34
CA ASN A 91 -11.64 -15.50 -10.02
C ASN A 91 -13.16 -15.28 -10.17
N GLU A 92 -13.95 -15.61 -9.13
CA GLU A 92 -15.39 -15.41 -9.07
C GLU A 92 -15.78 -14.44 -7.95
N CYS A 93 -16.78 -13.60 -8.17
CA CYS A 93 -17.23 -12.64 -7.17
C CYS A 93 -18.75 -12.44 -7.25
N ASN A 94 -19.39 -12.22 -6.09
CA ASN A 94 -20.82 -11.91 -5.97
C ASN A 94 -21.15 -10.41 -6.16
N LEU A 95 -20.13 -9.57 -6.31
CA LEU A 95 -20.27 -8.15 -6.68
C LEU A 95 -19.89 -7.88 -8.13
N HIS A 96 -20.32 -6.73 -8.63
CA HIS A 96 -19.92 -6.19 -9.92
C HIS A 96 -19.34 -4.77 -9.75
N CYS A 97 -18.29 -4.64 -8.93
CA CYS A 97 -17.70 -3.33 -8.61
C CYS A 97 -17.27 -2.59 -9.89
N ALA A 98 -17.59 -1.30 -9.99
CA ALA A 98 -17.40 -0.49 -11.19
C ALA A 98 -15.94 -0.34 -11.63
N TYR A 99 -14.99 -0.50 -10.70
CA TYR A 99 -13.56 -0.27 -10.93
C TYR A 99 -12.67 -1.51 -10.75
N CYS A 100 -13.25 -2.70 -10.54
CA CYS A 100 -12.49 -3.87 -10.10
C CYS A 100 -11.33 -4.22 -11.04
N PHE A 101 -10.11 -4.28 -10.49
CA PHE A 101 -8.91 -4.60 -11.25
C PHE A 101 -8.90 -6.04 -11.77
N SER A 102 -9.43 -7.01 -11.00
CA SER A 102 -9.34 -8.43 -11.34
C SER A 102 -10.40 -8.93 -12.32
N MET A 103 -11.41 -8.10 -12.62
CA MET A 103 -12.49 -8.40 -13.57
C MET A 103 -13.04 -9.85 -13.50
N PRO A 104 -13.48 -10.32 -12.33
CA PRO A 104 -13.83 -11.73 -12.12
C PRO A 104 -14.98 -12.18 -13.03
N GLN A 105 -14.78 -13.31 -13.71
CA GLN A 105 -15.77 -13.90 -14.62
C GLN A 105 -16.65 -14.92 -13.88
N PRO A 106 -17.97 -14.98 -14.18
CA PRO A 106 -18.85 -15.96 -13.57
C PRO A 106 -18.68 -17.37 -14.18
N HIS A 107 -18.69 -18.41 -13.32
CA HIS A 107 -18.96 -19.82 -13.65
C HIS A 107 -17.91 -20.65 -14.44
N THR A 108 -16.78 -20.09 -14.86
CA THR A 108 -15.74 -20.84 -15.62
C THR A 108 -14.31 -20.59 -15.14
N ALA A 109 -14.13 -19.89 -14.02
CA ALA A 109 -12.80 -19.54 -13.54
C ALA A 109 -12.05 -20.77 -12.98
N PRO A 110 -10.77 -20.97 -13.37
CA PRO A 110 -9.89 -21.93 -12.71
C PRO A 110 -9.87 -21.71 -11.19
N ARG A 111 -9.59 -22.78 -10.45
CA ARG A 111 -9.41 -22.76 -9.00
C ARG A 111 -7.95 -22.94 -8.66
N LEU A 112 -7.53 -22.40 -7.52
CA LEU A 112 -6.20 -22.70 -6.99
C LEU A 112 -6.19 -24.12 -6.38
N GLU A 113 -5.27 -24.95 -6.85
CA GLU A 113 -5.15 -26.35 -6.45
C GLU A 113 -4.63 -26.48 -5.02
N ARG A 114 -5.20 -27.41 -4.25
CA ARG A 114 -4.80 -27.66 -2.87
C ARG A 114 -3.32 -28.03 -2.76
N GLU A 115 -2.83 -28.82 -3.71
CA GLU A 115 -1.45 -29.28 -3.77
C GLU A 115 -0.49 -28.12 -4.08
N ALA A 116 -0.90 -27.15 -4.90
CA ALA A 116 -0.14 -25.92 -5.12
C ALA A 116 -0.08 -25.06 -3.84
N ILE A 117 -1.20 -24.95 -3.10
CA ILE A 117 -1.24 -24.28 -1.79
C ILE A 117 -0.28 -24.96 -0.82
N ARG A 118 -0.31 -26.29 -0.73
CA ARG A 118 0.61 -27.06 0.12
C ARG A 118 2.07 -26.77 -0.24
N ALA A 119 2.41 -26.82 -1.53
CA ALA A 119 3.77 -26.63 -1.99
C ALA A 119 4.27 -25.18 -1.77
N GLY A 120 3.41 -24.17 -1.93
CA GLY A 120 3.74 -22.78 -1.60
C GLY A 120 3.85 -22.53 -0.09
N ALA A 121 2.94 -23.10 0.71
CA ALA A 121 3.00 -23.02 2.17
C ALA A 121 4.28 -23.63 2.73
N GLU A 122 4.73 -24.73 2.15
CA GLU A 122 5.97 -25.41 2.51
C GLU A 122 7.22 -24.54 2.26
N ILE A 123 7.24 -23.71 1.20
CA ILE A 123 8.31 -22.71 1.00
C ILE A 123 8.29 -21.67 2.12
N VAL A 124 7.11 -21.08 2.36
CA VAL A 124 6.97 -19.98 3.32
C VAL A 124 7.24 -20.46 4.74
N ALA A 125 6.78 -21.66 5.11
CA ALA A 125 6.96 -22.22 6.44
C ALA A 125 8.43 -22.48 6.76
N ARG A 126 9.21 -23.05 5.83
CA ARG A 126 10.66 -23.19 6.01
C ARG A 126 11.36 -21.85 6.22
N ASN A 127 11.04 -20.84 5.42
CA ASN A 127 11.62 -19.51 5.60
C ASN A 127 11.23 -18.91 6.97
N CYS A 128 9.98 -19.07 7.38
CA CYS A 128 9.51 -18.61 8.69
C CYS A 128 10.21 -19.32 9.85
N GLU A 129 10.42 -20.64 9.75
CA GLU A 129 11.17 -21.43 10.73
C GLU A 129 12.62 -20.94 10.84
N GLU A 130 13.32 -20.78 9.72
CA GLU A 130 14.71 -20.29 9.68
C GLU A 130 14.85 -18.87 10.25
N GLN A 131 13.85 -18.01 10.04
CA GLN A 131 13.86 -16.63 10.52
C GLN A 131 13.28 -16.45 11.93
N GLY A 132 12.72 -17.51 12.54
CA GLY A 132 12.01 -17.42 13.82
C GLY A 132 10.78 -16.50 13.77
N ARG A 133 10.03 -16.54 12.65
CA ARG A 133 8.88 -15.67 12.37
C ARG A 133 7.60 -16.49 12.21
N ALA A 134 6.45 -15.86 12.45
CA ALA A 134 5.16 -16.45 12.12
C ALA A 134 4.95 -16.50 10.60
N LEU A 135 4.26 -17.53 10.11
CA LEU A 135 3.72 -17.57 8.77
C LEU A 135 2.49 -16.67 8.70
N THR A 136 2.46 -15.73 7.74
CA THR A 136 1.25 -14.96 7.45
C THR A 136 0.52 -15.58 6.27
N VAL A 137 -0.72 -16.04 6.46
CA VAL A 137 -1.59 -16.48 5.37
C VAL A 137 -2.62 -15.40 5.08
N VAL A 138 -2.74 -15.04 3.80
CA VAL A 138 -3.63 -13.98 3.32
C VAL A 138 -4.58 -14.54 2.28
N PHE A 139 -5.87 -14.46 2.55
CA PHE A 139 -6.91 -14.73 1.56
C PHE A 139 -7.35 -13.39 0.97
N HIS A 140 -7.15 -13.21 -0.34
CA HIS A 140 -7.38 -11.94 -1.01
C HIS A 140 -7.77 -12.17 -2.48
N GLY A 141 -8.22 -11.11 -3.16
CA GLY A 141 -8.10 -10.89 -4.60
C GLY A 141 -8.64 -11.98 -5.54
N GLY A 142 -8.41 -11.76 -6.85
CA GLY A 142 -8.95 -12.59 -7.95
C GLY A 142 -10.47 -12.48 -8.11
N GLY A 143 -11.19 -12.71 -7.03
CA GLY A 143 -12.62 -12.56 -6.86
C GLY A 143 -12.96 -12.31 -5.38
N GLU A 144 -13.95 -13.03 -4.86
CA GLU A 144 -14.33 -13.01 -3.45
C GLU A 144 -13.90 -14.32 -2.77
N PRO A 145 -12.88 -14.29 -1.89
CA PRO A 145 -12.36 -15.50 -1.24
C PRO A 145 -13.41 -16.23 -0.39
N THR A 146 -14.40 -15.52 0.15
CA THR A 146 -15.45 -16.12 0.97
C THR A 146 -16.61 -16.70 0.16
N LEU A 147 -16.58 -16.62 -1.18
CA LEU A 147 -17.68 -17.07 -2.02
C LEU A 147 -17.94 -18.59 -1.85
N HIS A 148 -16.86 -19.37 -1.85
CA HIS A 148 -16.87 -20.82 -1.68
C HIS A 148 -16.23 -21.20 -0.35
N GLN A 149 -17.05 -21.27 0.69
CA GLN A 149 -16.59 -21.51 2.07
C GLN A 149 -15.74 -22.79 2.21
N ASN A 150 -16.13 -23.89 1.56
CA ASN A 150 -15.37 -25.14 1.62
C ASN A 150 -13.94 -25.00 1.06
N GLU A 151 -13.76 -24.18 0.01
CA GLU A 151 -12.43 -23.92 -0.57
C GLU A 151 -11.56 -23.12 0.41
N LEU A 152 -12.13 -22.08 1.03
CA LEU A 152 -11.46 -21.27 2.06
C LEU A 152 -11.04 -22.13 3.26
N GLU A 153 -11.94 -22.96 3.78
CA GLU A 153 -11.68 -23.87 4.90
C GLU A 153 -10.58 -24.90 4.57
N THR A 154 -10.64 -25.48 3.37
CA THR A 154 -9.65 -26.46 2.90
C THR A 154 -8.27 -25.82 2.72
N ALA A 155 -8.22 -24.61 2.17
CA ALA A 155 -6.99 -23.86 2.00
C ALA A 155 -6.38 -23.48 3.36
N LEU A 156 -7.18 -22.92 4.27
CA LEU A 156 -6.72 -22.54 5.61
C LEU A 156 -6.19 -23.75 6.38
N SER A 157 -6.97 -24.83 6.47
CA SER A 157 -6.54 -26.05 7.16
C SER A 157 -5.27 -26.67 6.56
N THR A 158 -5.09 -26.58 5.23
CA THR A 158 -3.87 -27.05 4.57
C THR A 158 -2.65 -26.24 5.01
N VAL A 159 -2.77 -24.91 5.08
CA VAL A 159 -1.65 -24.04 5.53
C VAL A 159 -1.37 -24.24 7.02
N GLU A 160 -2.41 -24.37 7.86
CA GLU A 160 -2.27 -24.64 9.29
C GLU A 160 -1.55 -25.97 9.57
N GLN A 161 -1.86 -27.03 8.82
CA GLN A 161 -1.18 -28.32 8.92
C GLN A 161 0.31 -28.22 8.60
N ILE A 162 0.68 -27.43 7.58
CA ILE A 162 2.08 -27.20 7.23
C ILE A 162 2.78 -26.39 8.32
N ALA A 163 2.20 -25.27 8.76
CA ALA A 163 2.75 -24.47 9.85
C ALA A 163 2.98 -25.30 11.14
N ALA A 164 2.02 -26.17 11.49
CA ALA A 164 2.13 -27.08 12.63
C ALA A 164 3.27 -28.10 12.47
N THR A 165 3.52 -28.61 11.25
CA THR A 165 4.61 -29.55 10.96
C THR A 165 5.99 -28.89 11.16
N HIS A 166 6.10 -27.59 10.85
CA HIS A 166 7.30 -26.79 11.12
C HIS A 166 7.35 -26.20 12.54
N GLY A 167 6.33 -26.41 13.37
CA GLY A 167 6.27 -25.84 14.72
C GLY A 167 6.24 -24.31 14.77
N ILE A 168 5.76 -23.64 13.71
CA ILE A 168 5.71 -22.18 13.63
C ILE A 168 4.31 -21.62 13.90
N PRO A 169 4.20 -20.42 14.50
CA PRO A 169 2.92 -19.74 14.63
C PRO A 169 2.39 -19.26 13.28
N ILE A 170 1.08 -19.08 13.19
CA ILE A 170 0.39 -18.59 11.99
C ILE A 170 -0.48 -17.39 12.31
N PHE A 171 -0.45 -16.39 11.43
CA PHE A 171 -1.34 -15.24 11.43
C PHE A 171 -2.23 -15.27 10.19
N ARG A 172 -3.55 -15.15 10.38
CA ARG A 172 -4.55 -15.29 9.32
C ARG A 172 -5.20 -13.96 9.01
N TYR A 173 -5.03 -13.50 7.76
CA TYR A 173 -5.67 -12.29 7.26
C TYR A 173 -6.63 -12.62 6.11
N LEU A 174 -7.82 -12.02 6.14
CA LEU A 174 -8.82 -12.13 5.08
C LEU A 174 -9.21 -10.75 4.59
N ALA A 175 -9.04 -10.49 3.30
CA ALA A 175 -9.68 -9.38 2.62
C ALA A 175 -10.95 -9.85 1.92
N THR A 176 -12.08 -9.21 2.23
CA THR A 176 -13.40 -9.58 1.72
C THR A 176 -14.21 -8.34 1.34
N ASN A 177 -15.17 -8.51 0.44
CA ASN A 177 -16.19 -7.51 0.16
C ASN A 177 -17.29 -7.44 1.24
N GLY A 178 -17.32 -8.39 2.18
CA GLY A 178 -18.25 -8.40 3.32
C GLY A 178 -19.67 -8.90 3.00
N VAL A 179 -19.97 -9.26 1.75
CA VAL A 179 -21.30 -9.76 1.35
C VAL A 179 -21.37 -11.27 1.48
N MET A 180 -21.93 -11.72 2.59
CA MET A 180 -22.06 -13.15 2.91
C MET A 180 -23.22 -13.45 3.88
N PRO A 181 -23.63 -14.73 3.98
CA PRO A 181 -24.54 -15.17 5.04
C PRO A 181 -23.92 -15.00 6.43
N GLU A 182 -24.77 -14.80 7.44
CA GLU A 182 -24.35 -14.63 8.84
C GLU A 182 -23.49 -15.78 9.35
N GLN A 183 -23.86 -17.03 9.06
CA GLN A 183 -23.11 -18.21 9.48
C GLN A 183 -21.64 -18.14 9.03
N ARG A 184 -21.40 -17.67 7.81
CA ARG A 184 -20.05 -17.52 7.26
C ARG A 184 -19.27 -16.42 7.95
N ALA A 185 -19.91 -15.27 8.20
CA ALA A 185 -19.30 -14.18 8.95
C ALA A 185 -18.91 -14.62 10.39
N ARG A 186 -19.76 -15.43 11.05
CA ARG A 186 -19.45 -16.00 12.37
C ARG A 186 -18.28 -16.99 12.31
N TRP A 187 -18.22 -17.84 11.28
CA TRP A 187 -17.08 -18.73 11.07
C TRP A 187 -15.78 -17.95 10.89
N ILE A 188 -15.78 -16.89 10.06
CA ILE A 188 -14.63 -16.00 9.88
C ILE A 188 -14.21 -15.36 11.20
N GLY A 189 -15.16 -14.84 11.98
CA GLY A 189 -14.90 -14.26 13.29
C GLY A 189 -14.27 -15.23 14.30
N ALA A 190 -14.45 -16.54 14.12
CA ALA A 190 -13.82 -17.55 14.96
C ALA A 190 -12.42 -17.96 14.46
N HIS A 191 -12.18 -17.97 13.14
CA HIS A 191 -10.99 -18.59 12.55
C HIS A 191 -9.97 -17.61 11.97
N VAL A 192 -10.32 -16.34 11.77
CA VAL A 192 -9.43 -15.34 11.17
C VAL A 192 -8.94 -14.35 12.24
N ASP A 193 -7.67 -13.95 12.15
CA ASP A 193 -7.03 -13.08 13.13
C ASP A 193 -7.27 -11.60 12.83
N LEU A 194 -7.27 -11.22 11.56
CA LEU A 194 -7.58 -9.87 11.08
C LEU A 194 -8.44 -9.90 9.82
N ILE A 195 -9.50 -9.09 9.79
CA ILE A 195 -10.41 -9.01 8.65
C ILE A 195 -10.31 -7.61 8.03
N GLY A 196 -10.05 -7.56 6.73
CA GLY A 196 -10.18 -6.36 5.91
C GLY A 196 -11.51 -6.37 5.16
N ILE A 197 -12.41 -5.44 5.48
CA ILE A 197 -13.65 -5.25 4.72
C ILE A 197 -13.47 -4.11 3.72
N SER A 198 -13.90 -4.37 2.50
CA SER A 198 -13.84 -3.37 1.44
C SER A 198 -15.14 -2.55 1.42
N CYS A 199 -15.07 -1.29 1.85
CA CYS A 199 -16.21 -0.37 1.96
C CYS A 199 -15.79 1.02 1.52
N ASP A 200 -16.50 1.59 0.55
CA ASP A 200 -16.11 2.86 -0.08
C ASP A 200 -16.81 4.08 0.53
N GLY A 201 -17.73 3.89 1.47
CA GLY A 201 -18.47 5.00 2.09
C GLY A 201 -19.92 4.67 2.37
N THR A 202 -20.75 5.71 2.32
CA THR A 202 -22.20 5.66 2.56
C THR A 202 -22.91 4.64 1.68
N PRO A 203 -24.14 4.20 2.04
CA PRO A 203 -24.88 3.22 1.24
C PRO A 203 -25.05 3.60 -0.24
N GLU A 204 -25.13 4.90 -0.54
CA GLU A 204 -25.20 5.45 -1.88
C GLU A 204 -23.88 5.26 -2.63
N ILE A 205 -22.75 5.69 -2.02
CA ILE A 205 -21.41 5.53 -2.61
C ILE A 205 -21.08 4.05 -2.79
N GLN A 206 -21.27 3.25 -1.74
CA GLN A 206 -21.04 1.81 -1.75
C GLN A 206 -21.93 1.10 -2.77
N GLY A 207 -23.20 1.47 -2.86
CA GLY A 207 -24.14 0.89 -3.80
C GLY A 207 -23.77 1.20 -5.25
N ALA A 208 -23.36 2.44 -5.54
CA ALA A 208 -22.93 2.85 -6.88
C ALA A 208 -21.59 2.22 -7.28
N GLN A 209 -20.60 2.19 -6.38
CA GLN A 209 -19.27 1.70 -6.70
C GLN A 209 -19.14 0.17 -6.61
N ARG A 210 -19.90 -0.47 -5.72
CA ARG A 210 -19.79 -1.90 -5.39
C ARG A 210 -21.16 -2.58 -5.33
N PRO A 211 -21.96 -2.53 -6.41
CA PRO A 211 -23.26 -3.19 -6.42
C PRO A 211 -23.11 -4.71 -6.38
N LEU A 212 -24.15 -5.39 -5.88
CA LEU A 212 -24.37 -6.80 -6.15
C LEU A 212 -24.47 -7.01 -7.68
N ARG A 213 -24.27 -8.25 -8.17
CA ARG A 213 -24.46 -8.53 -9.61
C ARG A 213 -25.82 -8.11 -10.18
N GLY A 214 -26.86 -8.09 -9.35
CA GLY A 214 -28.20 -7.61 -9.71
C GLY A 214 -28.41 -6.09 -9.59
N GLY A 215 -27.36 -5.31 -9.32
CA GLY A 215 -27.43 -3.84 -9.21
C GLY A 215 -27.83 -3.30 -7.83
N ALA A 216 -28.35 -4.14 -6.94
CA ALA A 216 -28.71 -3.72 -5.58
C ALA A 216 -27.48 -3.35 -4.74
N SER A 217 -27.67 -2.50 -3.72
CA SER A 217 -26.59 -2.06 -2.83
C SER A 217 -26.03 -3.22 -1.99
N SER A 218 -24.71 -3.24 -1.83
CA SER A 218 -24.00 -4.20 -0.96
C SER A 218 -23.90 -3.74 0.51
N ALA A 219 -24.23 -2.48 0.80
CA ALA A 219 -24.04 -1.88 2.13
C ALA A 219 -24.74 -2.64 3.28
N PRO A 220 -26.03 -3.07 3.17
CA PRO A 220 -26.68 -3.79 4.27
C PRO A 220 -25.98 -5.10 4.67
N TYR A 221 -25.34 -5.76 3.70
CA TYR A 221 -24.64 -7.01 3.93
C TYR A 221 -23.30 -6.79 4.63
N LEU A 222 -22.50 -5.82 4.15
CA LEU A 222 -21.21 -5.53 4.77
C LEU A 222 -21.35 -4.92 6.16
N GLU A 223 -22.39 -4.11 6.41
CA GLU A 223 -22.68 -3.55 7.74
C GLU A 223 -22.97 -4.66 8.75
N ARG A 224 -23.82 -5.63 8.37
CA ARG A 224 -24.10 -6.82 9.19
C ARG A 224 -22.83 -7.63 9.43
N THR A 225 -22.02 -7.86 8.39
CA THR A 225 -20.76 -8.60 8.53
C THR A 225 -19.80 -7.88 9.47
N ALA A 226 -19.61 -6.56 9.32
CA ALA A 226 -18.79 -5.77 10.22
C ALA A 226 -19.27 -5.87 11.68
N GLN A 227 -20.58 -5.83 11.91
CA GLN A 227 -21.15 -6.05 13.25
C GLN A 227 -20.77 -7.41 13.82
N ILE A 228 -20.98 -8.50 13.07
CA ILE A 228 -20.66 -9.86 13.52
C ILE A 228 -19.17 -10.02 13.86
N ILE A 229 -18.29 -9.47 13.02
CA ILE A 229 -16.83 -9.51 13.25
C ILE A 229 -16.44 -8.76 14.54
N ARG A 230 -17.07 -7.61 14.81
CA ARG A 230 -16.85 -6.87 16.07
C ARG A 230 -17.38 -7.62 17.28
N GLU A 231 -18.55 -8.25 17.18
CA GLU A 231 -19.13 -9.08 18.26
C GLU A 231 -18.24 -10.28 18.59
N ALA A 232 -17.49 -10.80 17.61
CA ALA A 232 -16.47 -11.83 17.81
C ALA A 232 -15.17 -11.29 18.46
N GLY A 233 -15.06 -9.98 18.70
CA GLY A 233 -13.87 -9.36 19.30
C GLY A 233 -12.66 -9.32 18.38
N LYS A 234 -12.85 -9.48 17.06
CA LYS A 234 -11.75 -9.48 16.08
C LYS A 234 -11.45 -8.07 15.57
N PRO A 235 -10.17 -7.73 15.33
CA PRO A 235 -9.81 -6.48 14.69
C PRO A 235 -10.36 -6.44 13.26
N LEU A 236 -10.84 -5.26 12.87
CA LEU A 236 -11.44 -4.99 11.58
C LEU A 236 -10.72 -3.80 10.94
N HIS A 237 -10.16 -4.01 9.75
CA HIS A 237 -9.67 -2.93 8.91
C HIS A 237 -10.70 -2.64 7.81
N VAL A 238 -10.80 -1.37 7.42
CA VAL A 238 -11.60 -0.98 6.25
C VAL A 238 -10.70 -0.45 5.15
N ARG A 239 -10.92 -0.92 3.93
CA ARG A 239 -10.25 -0.43 2.73
C ARG A 239 -11.24 0.30 1.83
N VAL A 240 -10.99 1.58 1.61
CA VAL A 240 -11.80 2.50 0.80
C VAL A 240 -11.12 2.70 -0.55
N THR A 241 -11.89 2.59 -1.63
CA THR A 241 -11.45 3.00 -2.96
C THR A 241 -12.10 4.33 -3.35
N LEU A 242 -11.28 5.36 -3.55
CA LEU A 242 -11.72 6.69 -3.95
C LEU A 242 -11.68 6.82 -5.47
N THR A 243 -12.81 7.11 -6.09
CA THR A 243 -12.90 7.34 -7.55
C THR A 243 -12.86 8.84 -7.84
N PRO A 244 -12.68 9.27 -9.11
CA PRO A 244 -12.83 10.67 -9.50
C PRO A 244 -14.15 11.31 -9.02
N GLY A 245 -15.22 10.50 -8.92
CA GLY A 245 -16.53 10.96 -8.44
C GLY A 245 -16.67 11.04 -6.92
N THR A 246 -15.77 10.45 -6.13
CA THR A 246 -15.95 10.31 -4.67
C THR A 246 -14.79 10.80 -3.81
N PHE A 247 -13.64 11.15 -4.40
CA PHE A 247 -12.47 11.56 -3.62
C PHE A 247 -12.66 12.85 -2.81
N LEU A 248 -13.61 13.72 -3.19
CA LEU A 248 -13.99 14.88 -2.40
C LEU A 248 -14.86 14.54 -1.19
N SER A 249 -15.50 13.37 -1.17
CA SER A 249 -16.36 12.92 -0.09
C SER A 249 -15.60 12.22 1.05
N GLN A 250 -14.27 12.34 1.12
CA GLN A 250 -13.45 11.63 2.11
C GLN A 250 -13.87 11.89 3.57
N ALA A 251 -14.24 13.12 3.92
CA ALA A 251 -14.76 13.44 5.25
C ALA A 251 -16.09 12.71 5.57
N GLU A 252 -17.01 12.66 4.61
CA GLU A 252 -18.28 11.95 4.73
C GLU A 252 -18.07 10.43 4.83
N ILE A 253 -17.23 9.89 3.97
CA ILE A 253 -16.82 8.48 3.96
C ILE A 253 -16.19 8.11 5.31
N ALA A 254 -15.26 8.91 5.81
CA ALA A 254 -14.63 8.71 7.12
C ALA A 254 -15.67 8.69 8.24
N ALA A 255 -16.58 9.67 8.29
CA ALA A 255 -17.62 9.74 9.31
C ALA A 255 -18.52 8.50 9.29
N TYR A 256 -18.95 8.08 8.09
CA TYR A 256 -19.78 6.89 7.92
C TYR A 256 -19.05 5.62 8.38
N VAL A 257 -17.85 5.37 7.85
CA VAL A 257 -17.06 4.18 8.16
C VAL A 257 -16.76 4.10 9.66
N CYS A 258 -16.34 5.20 10.28
CA CYS A 258 -16.06 5.25 11.71
C CYS A 258 -17.30 4.96 12.56
N ARG A 259 -18.45 5.54 12.22
CA ARG A 259 -19.70 5.39 13.01
C ARG A 259 -20.34 4.01 12.85
N VAL A 260 -20.39 3.50 11.62
CA VAL A 260 -21.18 2.32 11.24
C VAL A 260 -20.33 1.05 11.29
N LEU A 261 -19.12 1.07 10.72
CA LEU A 261 -18.24 -0.09 10.67
C LEU A 261 -17.29 -0.16 11.88
N ARG A 262 -16.95 0.97 12.51
CA ARG A 262 -16.09 1.04 13.71
C ARG A 262 -14.81 0.19 13.59
N PRO A 263 -14.01 0.37 12.52
CA PRO A 263 -12.77 -0.38 12.36
C PRO A 263 -11.70 0.07 13.36
N SER A 264 -10.67 -0.74 13.53
CA SER A 264 -9.43 -0.32 14.20
C SER A 264 -8.56 0.56 13.29
N GLU A 265 -8.72 0.44 11.97
CA GLU A 265 -7.90 1.17 10.99
C GLU A 265 -8.61 1.34 9.64
N ILE A 266 -8.36 2.47 8.96
CA ILE A 266 -8.86 2.76 7.61
C ILE A 266 -7.69 3.00 6.66
N HIS A 267 -7.65 2.23 5.57
CA HIS A 267 -6.80 2.50 4.42
C HIS A 267 -7.62 3.08 3.27
N VAL A 268 -7.15 4.17 2.70
CA VAL A 268 -7.76 4.79 1.53
C VAL A 268 -6.79 4.83 0.37
N GLU A 269 -7.28 4.45 -0.80
CA GLU A 269 -6.50 4.48 -2.03
C GLU A 269 -7.32 5.12 -3.15
N PRO A 270 -6.72 5.98 -3.98
CA PRO A 270 -7.35 6.32 -5.25
C PRO A 270 -7.44 5.06 -6.12
N VAL A 271 -8.54 4.94 -6.84
CA VAL A 271 -8.83 3.84 -7.76
C VAL A 271 -7.65 3.54 -8.67
N TYR A 272 -7.43 2.26 -8.94
CA TYR A 272 -6.39 1.85 -9.88
C TYR A 272 -6.90 1.89 -11.32
N GLY A 273 -6.11 2.45 -12.23
CA GLY A 273 -6.36 2.54 -13.67
C GLY A 273 -6.27 1.21 -14.43
N VAL A 274 -6.70 0.11 -13.84
CA VAL A 274 -6.58 -1.23 -14.41
C VAL A 274 -7.90 -1.99 -14.35
N GLY A 275 -8.05 -2.99 -15.21
CA GLY A 275 -9.29 -3.77 -15.30
C GLY A 275 -10.49 -2.88 -15.63
N ARG A 276 -11.59 -3.02 -14.87
CA ARG A 276 -12.75 -2.13 -15.07
C ARG A 276 -12.46 -0.70 -14.69
N GLY A 277 -11.44 -0.41 -13.87
CA GLY A 277 -11.04 0.95 -13.51
C GLY A 277 -10.29 1.71 -14.61
N ALA A 278 -9.88 1.06 -15.70
CA ALA A 278 -9.06 1.68 -16.76
C ALA A 278 -9.69 2.97 -17.34
N HIS A 279 -11.00 2.97 -17.60
CA HIS A 279 -11.71 4.17 -18.10
C HIS A 279 -11.76 5.32 -17.08
N MET A 280 -11.59 5.03 -15.78
CA MET A 280 -11.55 6.05 -14.73
C MET A 280 -10.17 6.69 -14.62
N GLU A 281 -9.11 6.06 -15.14
CA GLU A 281 -7.77 6.63 -15.18
C GLU A 281 -7.75 7.93 -15.99
N GLU A 282 -8.42 7.93 -17.13
CA GLU A 282 -8.56 9.08 -18.04
C GLU A 282 -9.30 10.26 -17.38
N SER A 283 -10.05 9.99 -16.31
CA SER A 283 -10.82 11.00 -15.57
C SER A 283 -10.00 11.66 -14.45
N TRP A 284 -8.79 11.18 -14.15
CA TRP A 284 -7.91 11.85 -13.20
C TRP A 284 -7.10 12.93 -13.89
N HIS A 285 -7.23 14.16 -13.42
CA HIS A 285 -6.36 15.24 -13.85
C HIS A 285 -5.23 15.47 -12.84
N PRO A 286 -4.01 15.84 -13.27
CA PRO A 286 -2.92 16.13 -12.34
C PRO A 286 -3.27 17.21 -11.33
N GLU A 287 -4.14 18.16 -11.71
CA GLU A 287 -4.63 19.23 -10.83
C GLU A 287 -5.58 18.74 -9.72
N ASP A 288 -6.15 17.53 -9.84
CA ASP A 288 -6.97 16.95 -8.79
C ASP A 288 -6.15 16.51 -7.57
N ALA A 289 -4.82 16.37 -7.70
CA ALA A 289 -3.95 15.99 -6.60
C ALA A 289 -4.03 16.93 -5.41
N ASP A 290 -4.00 18.25 -5.62
CA ASP A 290 -4.09 19.24 -4.55
C ASP A 290 -5.43 19.16 -3.81
N ARG A 291 -6.52 18.97 -4.56
CA ARG A 291 -7.86 18.79 -3.99
C ARG A 291 -7.98 17.47 -3.23
N PHE A 292 -7.35 16.41 -3.74
CA PHE A 292 -7.31 15.11 -3.08
C PHE A 292 -6.57 15.19 -1.75
N VAL A 293 -5.40 15.85 -1.72
CA VAL A 293 -4.62 16.05 -0.48
C VAL A 293 -5.44 16.80 0.56
N ALA A 294 -6.12 17.89 0.15
CA ALA A 294 -7.01 18.63 1.06
C ALA A 294 -8.12 17.73 1.63
N ALA A 295 -8.83 16.99 0.76
CA ALA A 295 -9.88 16.07 1.18
C ALA A 295 -9.36 14.91 2.05
N PHE A 296 -8.12 14.45 1.81
CA PHE A 296 -7.46 13.43 2.62
C PHE A 296 -7.21 13.94 4.05
N GLU A 297 -6.71 15.17 4.20
CA GLU A 297 -6.51 15.80 5.50
C GLU A 297 -7.84 16.00 6.26
N GLU A 298 -8.92 16.35 5.55
CA GLU A 298 -10.26 16.42 6.14
C GLU A 298 -10.76 15.05 6.61
N GLY A 299 -10.62 14.01 5.79
CA GLY A 299 -10.95 12.63 6.15
C GLY A 299 -10.16 12.15 7.37
N ARG A 300 -8.86 12.45 7.40
CA ARG A 300 -7.97 12.16 8.52
C ARG A 300 -8.39 12.87 9.80
N ALA A 301 -8.72 14.16 9.72
CA ALA A 301 -9.22 14.93 10.85
C ALA A 301 -10.55 14.38 11.39
N VAL A 302 -11.44 13.91 10.52
CA VAL A 302 -12.70 13.26 10.93
C VAL A 302 -12.41 11.93 11.63
N ALA A 303 -11.62 11.04 11.04
CA ALA A 303 -11.29 9.74 11.62
C ALA A 303 -10.58 9.86 12.98
N ALA A 304 -9.69 10.86 13.13
CA ALA A 304 -8.99 11.14 14.38
C ALA A 304 -9.95 11.47 15.54
N ARG A 305 -11.12 12.10 15.29
CA ARG A 305 -12.14 12.35 16.32
C ARG A 305 -12.76 11.06 16.89
N TYR A 306 -12.67 9.96 16.14
CA TYR A 306 -13.08 8.64 16.57
C TYR A 306 -11.90 7.80 17.09
N GLY A 307 -10.69 8.35 17.14
CA GLY A 307 -9.48 7.62 17.51
C GLY A 307 -9.04 6.58 16.47
N ILE A 308 -9.48 6.72 15.22
CA ILE A 308 -9.21 5.78 14.13
C ILE A 308 -8.18 6.39 13.18
N VAL A 309 -7.20 5.59 12.77
CA VAL A 309 -6.17 5.99 11.81
C VAL A 309 -6.73 5.96 10.39
N TRP A 310 -6.46 7.02 9.62
CA TRP A 310 -6.78 7.18 8.21
C TRP A 310 -5.49 7.34 7.43
N ARG A 311 -5.11 6.32 6.65
CA ARG A 311 -3.82 6.28 5.97
C ARG A 311 -3.91 5.77 4.53
N THR A 312 -2.84 5.93 3.78
CA THR A 312 -2.71 5.41 2.41
C THR A 312 -1.43 4.59 2.27
N SER A 313 -1.44 3.63 1.36
CA SER A 313 -0.28 2.84 1.00
C SER A 313 0.65 3.56 0.00
N GLY A 314 0.19 4.65 -0.62
CA GLY A 314 0.99 5.39 -1.60
C GLY A 314 2.19 6.10 -0.99
N VAL A 315 2.06 6.60 0.24
CA VAL A 315 3.09 7.35 0.96
C VAL A 315 3.16 6.89 2.42
N ARG A 316 4.34 6.44 2.85
CA ARG A 316 4.61 5.99 4.23
C ARG A 316 5.99 6.48 4.67
N MET A 317 6.01 7.60 5.38
CA MET A 317 7.25 8.34 5.67
C MET A 317 8.18 7.66 6.67
N GLY A 318 7.69 6.73 7.49
CA GLY A 318 8.53 6.00 8.44
C GLY A 318 9.10 4.68 7.92
N GLU A 319 8.87 4.33 6.65
CA GLU A 319 9.47 3.13 6.04
C GLU A 319 10.10 3.44 4.69
N ILE A 320 11.25 2.82 4.41
CA ILE A 320 11.82 2.83 3.06
C ILE A 320 11.08 1.79 2.22
N HIS A 321 10.40 2.24 1.18
CA HIS A 321 9.59 1.37 0.33
C HIS A 321 9.50 1.85 -1.11
N GLY A 322 9.10 0.95 -2.02
CA GLY A 322 8.97 1.22 -3.44
C GLY A 322 7.64 0.74 -4.01
N THR A 323 7.70 0.24 -5.25
CA THR A 323 6.55 -0.31 -5.96
C THR A 323 5.83 -1.40 -5.15
N TYR A 324 4.57 -1.68 -5.49
CA TYR A 324 3.75 -2.67 -4.81
C TYR A 324 4.12 -4.13 -5.13
N CYS A 325 5.21 -4.38 -5.85
CA CYS A 325 5.63 -5.73 -6.22
C CYS A 325 5.80 -6.61 -4.98
N HIS A 326 5.20 -7.79 -4.98
CA HIS A 326 5.23 -8.76 -3.89
C HIS A 326 6.65 -9.22 -3.53
N ILE A 327 7.56 -9.20 -4.50
CA ILE A 327 8.99 -9.50 -4.32
C ILE A 327 9.70 -8.52 -3.37
N PHE A 328 9.16 -7.31 -3.14
CA PHE A 328 9.65 -6.36 -2.13
C PHE A 328 8.86 -6.39 -0.82
N ARG A 329 7.87 -7.29 -0.71
CA ARG A 329 6.99 -7.40 0.46
C ARG A 329 7.07 -8.77 1.13
N ASP A 330 7.98 -9.64 0.68
CA ASP A 330 8.15 -11.01 1.16
C ASP A 330 6.86 -11.83 1.04
N VAL A 331 6.13 -11.61 -0.06
CA VAL A 331 4.87 -12.27 -0.36
C VAL A 331 5.07 -13.25 -1.51
N LEU A 332 4.74 -14.52 -1.27
CA LEU A 332 4.47 -15.48 -2.32
C LEU A 332 2.97 -15.42 -2.63
N ASN A 333 2.58 -14.86 -3.78
CA ASN A 333 1.17 -14.77 -4.18
C ASN A 333 0.84 -15.87 -5.19
N LEU A 334 -0.02 -16.81 -4.79
CA LEU A 334 -0.51 -17.88 -5.64
C LEU A 334 -1.87 -17.52 -6.24
N ILE A 335 -2.01 -17.77 -7.54
CA ILE A 335 -3.24 -17.54 -8.30
C ILE A 335 -3.76 -18.82 -8.95
N PRO A 336 -5.03 -18.88 -9.39
CA PRO A 336 -5.57 -20.06 -10.04
C PRO A 336 -4.75 -20.48 -11.28
N GLY A 337 -4.59 -21.80 -11.46
CA GLY A 337 -3.71 -22.38 -12.48
C GLY A 337 -2.25 -22.52 -12.05
N GLY A 338 -1.99 -22.67 -10.75
CA GLY A 338 -0.68 -23.03 -10.20
C GLY A 338 0.45 -21.98 -10.28
N ALA A 339 0.19 -20.77 -10.78
CA ALA A 339 1.22 -19.74 -10.92
C ALA A 339 1.44 -18.93 -9.63
N ALA A 340 2.69 -18.58 -9.36
CA ALA A 340 3.06 -17.53 -8.41
C ALA A 340 3.38 -16.24 -9.17
N THR A 341 2.92 -15.09 -8.68
CA THR A 341 3.13 -13.79 -9.34
C THR A 341 3.81 -12.76 -8.43
N ALA A 342 4.66 -11.91 -9.03
CA ALA A 342 5.24 -10.74 -8.38
C ALA A 342 4.25 -9.56 -8.27
N CYS A 343 3.11 -9.58 -8.95
CA CYS A 343 2.21 -8.43 -9.05
C CYS A 343 0.84 -8.73 -8.42
N PHE A 344 0.36 -7.85 -7.54
CA PHE A 344 -0.96 -8.02 -6.92
C PHE A 344 -2.12 -7.76 -7.90
N CYS A 345 -1.89 -6.97 -8.96
CA CYS A 345 -2.88 -6.68 -10.00
C CYS A 345 -3.10 -7.85 -10.96
N THR A 346 -2.27 -8.89 -10.89
CA THR A 346 -2.37 -10.04 -11.78
C THR A 346 -3.09 -11.17 -11.07
N SER A 347 -4.24 -11.59 -11.60
CA SER A 347 -5.11 -12.61 -10.99
C SER A 347 -5.32 -13.86 -11.82
N ASP A 348 -4.86 -13.88 -13.07
CA ASP A 348 -5.06 -14.99 -14.01
C ASP A 348 -3.77 -15.32 -14.78
N ALA A 349 -3.70 -16.55 -15.27
CA ALA A 349 -2.52 -17.10 -15.94
C ALA A 349 -2.15 -16.34 -17.24
N ASP A 350 -3.15 -15.85 -17.98
CA ASP A 350 -2.94 -15.13 -19.24
C ASP A 350 -2.25 -13.78 -18.97
N THR A 351 -2.74 -13.03 -17.99
CA THR A 351 -2.14 -11.76 -17.58
C THR A 351 -0.76 -11.97 -16.94
N VAL A 352 -0.56 -13.05 -16.18
CA VAL A 352 0.76 -13.43 -15.64
C VAL A 352 1.77 -13.63 -16.77
N THR A 353 1.38 -14.36 -17.79
CA THR A 353 2.24 -14.72 -18.92
C THR A 353 2.55 -13.50 -19.79
N THR A 354 1.53 -12.74 -20.18
CA THR A 354 1.67 -11.58 -21.06
C THR A 354 2.49 -10.45 -20.43
N ARG A 355 2.37 -10.23 -19.12
CA ARG A 355 3.17 -9.23 -18.39
C ARG A 355 4.51 -9.77 -17.88
N HIS A 356 4.81 -11.06 -18.11
CA HIS A 356 6.00 -11.72 -17.59
C HIS A 356 6.19 -11.53 -16.07
N THR A 357 5.09 -11.57 -15.31
CA THR A 357 5.10 -11.37 -13.84
C THR A 357 5.12 -12.69 -13.06
N ALA A 358 5.16 -13.83 -13.76
CA ALA A 358 5.33 -15.14 -13.15
C ALA A 358 6.67 -15.20 -12.44
N ILE A 359 6.68 -15.66 -11.19
CA ILE A 359 7.90 -15.94 -10.42
C ILE A 359 8.06 -17.43 -10.13
N GLY A 360 7.11 -18.24 -10.58
CA GLY A 360 7.11 -19.69 -10.45
C GLY A 360 5.80 -20.27 -10.95
N HIS A 361 5.82 -21.55 -11.31
CA HIS A 361 4.63 -22.27 -11.74
C HIS A 361 4.70 -23.71 -11.22
N TRP A 362 3.74 -24.07 -10.40
CA TRP A 362 3.67 -25.40 -9.81
C TRP A 362 3.25 -26.44 -10.84
N GLN A 363 3.80 -27.64 -10.72
CA GLN A 363 3.42 -28.80 -11.51
C GLN A 363 3.05 -29.95 -10.57
N PRO A 364 2.05 -30.79 -10.92
CA PRO A 364 1.69 -31.95 -10.12
C PRO A 364 2.86 -32.86 -9.81
N GLY A 365 3.03 -33.18 -8.51
CA GLY A 365 4.06 -34.10 -8.03
C GLY A 365 5.46 -33.51 -7.90
N THR A 366 5.65 -32.21 -8.11
CA THR A 366 6.95 -31.54 -7.91
C THR A 366 6.91 -30.50 -6.77
N PRO A 367 8.07 -30.18 -6.16
CA PRO A 367 8.19 -28.98 -5.33
C PRO A 367 7.89 -27.73 -6.16
N PHE A 368 7.35 -26.69 -5.52
CA PHE A 368 7.05 -25.43 -6.22
C PHE A 368 8.34 -24.74 -6.67
N PRO A 369 8.60 -24.58 -7.98
CA PRO A 369 9.82 -23.95 -8.45
C PRO A 369 9.68 -22.43 -8.40
N LEU A 370 10.66 -21.74 -7.81
CA LEU A 370 10.81 -20.28 -7.92
C LEU A 370 11.90 -19.93 -8.92
N ASP A 371 11.61 -19.04 -9.86
CA ASP A 371 12.61 -18.50 -10.78
C ASP A 371 13.38 -17.37 -10.12
N LEU A 372 14.39 -17.74 -9.33
CA LEU A 372 15.22 -16.79 -8.59
C LEU A 372 16.00 -15.83 -9.50
N ASN A 373 16.32 -16.23 -10.73
CA ASN A 373 17.02 -15.37 -11.68
C ASN A 373 16.07 -14.29 -12.21
N HIS A 374 14.86 -14.69 -12.59
CA HIS A 374 13.82 -13.76 -13.00
C HIS A 374 13.44 -12.80 -11.87
N ILE A 375 13.24 -13.30 -10.64
CA ILE A 375 12.97 -12.46 -9.47
C ILE A 375 14.07 -11.41 -9.26
N ARG A 376 15.36 -11.83 -9.29
CA ARG A 376 16.48 -10.89 -9.15
C ARG A 376 16.52 -9.86 -10.27
N HIS A 377 16.25 -10.28 -11.50
CA HIS A 377 16.17 -9.35 -12.63
C HIS A 377 15.04 -8.33 -12.44
N MET A 378 13.85 -8.77 -12.02
CA MET A 378 12.74 -7.87 -11.67
C MET A 378 13.18 -6.87 -10.58
N GLN A 379 13.75 -7.35 -9.47
CA GLN A 379 14.22 -6.49 -8.37
C GLN A 379 15.17 -5.39 -8.87
N GLN A 380 16.12 -5.72 -9.74
CA GLN A 380 17.06 -4.75 -10.32
C GLN A 380 16.35 -3.69 -11.18
N VAL A 381 15.41 -4.11 -12.03
CA VAL A 381 14.65 -3.20 -12.90
C VAL A 381 13.76 -2.28 -12.09
N VAL A 382 12.93 -2.83 -11.19
CA VAL A 382 11.90 -2.05 -10.49
C VAL A 382 12.45 -1.19 -9.34
N SER A 383 13.61 -1.55 -8.77
CA SER A 383 14.28 -0.73 -7.74
C SER A 383 15.05 0.46 -8.30
N SER A 384 15.42 0.46 -9.57
CA SER A 384 16.19 1.56 -10.17
C SER A 384 15.29 2.76 -10.50
N PRO A 385 15.40 3.91 -9.81
CA PRO A 385 14.65 5.10 -10.19
C PRO A 385 15.15 5.59 -11.56
N GLN A 386 14.23 6.12 -12.37
CA GLN A 386 14.54 6.66 -13.71
C GLN A 386 13.99 8.08 -13.83
N GLY A 387 14.70 8.94 -14.57
CA GLY A 387 14.22 10.27 -14.95
C GLY A 387 13.91 11.15 -13.74
N ALA A 388 12.70 11.75 -13.70
CA ALA A 388 12.30 12.65 -12.62
C ALA A 388 12.33 12.00 -11.22
N CYS A 389 12.15 10.67 -11.13
CA CYS A 389 12.19 9.94 -9.87
C CYS A 389 13.58 9.94 -9.21
N GLU A 390 14.67 10.08 -9.97
CA GLU A 390 16.03 10.09 -9.43
C GLU A 390 16.26 11.27 -8.48
N ARG A 391 15.66 12.42 -8.78
CA ARG A 391 15.84 13.67 -8.03
C ARG A 391 14.68 14.00 -7.12
N CYS A 392 13.67 13.13 -7.04
CA CYS A 392 12.47 13.37 -6.25
C CYS A 392 12.75 13.18 -4.75
N PHE A 393 12.35 14.16 -3.93
CA PHE A 393 12.45 14.09 -2.47
C PHE A 393 11.66 12.91 -1.86
N ASN A 394 10.63 12.45 -2.55
CA ASN A 394 9.78 11.34 -2.10
C ASN A 394 10.22 9.97 -2.63
N ARG A 395 11.39 9.84 -3.30
CA ARG A 395 11.77 8.61 -4.02
C ARG A 395 11.91 7.34 -3.16
N PHE A 396 12.06 7.51 -1.84
CA PHE A 396 12.21 6.41 -0.87
C PHE A 396 10.90 6.05 -0.14
N HIS A 397 9.84 6.84 -0.32
CA HIS A 397 8.57 6.67 0.37
C HIS A 397 7.37 6.68 -0.60
N CYS A 398 7.62 6.37 -1.88
CA CYS A 398 6.64 6.43 -2.97
C CYS A 398 6.66 5.16 -3.82
N THR A 399 5.52 4.85 -4.45
CA THR A 399 5.36 3.68 -5.33
C THR A 399 5.71 3.96 -6.79
N ARG A 400 6.22 5.16 -7.12
CA ARG A 400 6.66 5.57 -8.48
C ARG A 400 5.57 5.47 -9.54
N GLY A 401 4.32 5.78 -9.16
CA GLY A 401 3.16 5.73 -10.04
C GLY A 401 2.54 4.33 -10.21
N CYS A 402 3.07 3.30 -9.54
CA CYS A 402 2.48 1.97 -9.53
C CYS A 402 1.06 1.99 -8.90
N PRO A 403 0.08 1.26 -9.46
CA PRO A 403 0.19 0.30 -10.57
C PRO A 403 0.01 0.83 -12.00
N GLU A 404 -0.48 2.05 -12.20
CA GLU A 404 -0.74 2.67 -13.52
C GLU A 404 0.54 2.80 -14.32
N VAL A 405 1.58 3.27 -13.64
CA VAL A 405 2.92 3.38 -14.18
C VAL A 405 3.77 2.27 -13.58
N CYS A 406 4.01 1.24 -14.38
CA CYS A 406 4.78 0.07 -13.98
C CYS A 406 6.22 0.16 -14.51
N PRO A 407 7.25 0.24 -13.65
CA PRO A 407 8.64 0.26 -14.11
C PRO A 407 9.05 -1.02 -14.84
N TRP A 408 8.40 -2.15 -14.53
CA TRP A 408 8.65 -3.44 -15.18
C TRP A 408 8.18 -3.47 -16.64
N ASP A 409 7.09 -2.77 -16.96
CA ASP A 409 6.57 -2.70 -18.33
C ASP A 409 7.32 -1.65 -19.19
N GLY A 410 8.37 -1.02 -18.64
CA GLY A 410 9.17 0.01 -19.31
C GLY A 410 8.50 1.39 -19.39
N ALA A 411 7.34 1.56 -18.76
CA ALA A 411 6.47 2.72 -18.94
C ALA A 411 6.82 3.94 -18.05
N MET A 412 8.10 4.27 -17.84
CA MET A 412 8.48 5.34 -16.89
C MET A 412 8.48 6.77 -17.45
N GLN A 413 8.20 6.95 -18.73
CA GLN A 413 8.16 8.27 -19.36
C GLN A 413 6.96 9.07 -18.84
N ALA A 414 7.18 10.36 -18.52
CA ALA A 414 6.16 11.30 -18.06
C ALA A 414 5.45 10.92 -16.75
N VAL A 415 6.03 10.05 -15.91
CA VAL A 415 5.44 9.72 -14.60
C VAL A 415 5.17 10.97 -13.75
N GLU A 416 6.03 11.99 -13.86
CA GLU A 416 5.92 13.26 -13.16
C GLU A 416 4.68 14.08 -13.52
N THR A 417 4.06 13.83 -14.68
CA THR A 417 2.81 14.52 -15.08
C THR A 417 1.57 13.77 -14.62
N THR A 418 1.69 12.57 -14.06
CA THR A 418 0.53 11.77 -13.64
C THR A 418 -0.09 12.28 -12.34
N PHE A 419 -1.41 12.10 -12.21
CA PHE A 419 -2.14 12.36 -10.96
C PHE A 419 -1.50 11.64 -9.77
N ARG A 420 -1.12 10.36 -9.90
CA ARG A 420 -0.57 9.57 -8.78
C ARG A 420 0.79 10.09 -8.31
N CYS A 421 1.63 10.56 -9.22
CA CYS A 421 2.91 11.19 -8.85
C CYS A 421 2.67 12.51 -8.12
N GLN A 422 1.80 13.36 -8.65
CA GLN A 422 1.44 14.64 -8.02
C GLN A 422 0.81 14.42 -6.65
N LEU A 423 -0.09 13.45 -6.51
CA LEU A 423 -0.70 13.07 -5.25
C LEU A 423 0.35 12.61 -4.23
N SER A 424 1.25 11.70 -4.63
CA SER A 424 2.28 11.19 -3.72
C SER A 424 3.23 12.30 -3.25
N ARG A 425 3.62 13.21 -4.15
CA ARG A 425 4.40 14.41 -3.81
C ARG A 425 3.60 15.32 -2.87
N GLY A 426 2.33 15.57 -3.16
CA GLY A 426 1.43 16.43 -2.39
C GLY A 426 1.21 15.94 -0.96
N LEU A 427 0.88 14.66 -0.77
CA LEU A 427 0.71 14.06 0.56
C LEU A 427 2.01 14.15 1.40
N THR A 428 3.14 13.87 0.77
CA THR A 428 4.46 13.98 1.44
C THR A 428 4.76 15.42 1.82
N ASN A 429 4.48 16.36 0.91
CA ASN A 429 4.67 17.78 1.16
C ASN A 429 3.77 18.30 2.28
N ALA A 430 2.51 17.89 2.32
CA ALA A 430 1.56 18.28 3.37
C ALA A 430 2.05 17.80 4.74
N HIS A 431 2.54 16.55 4.80
CA HIS A 431 3.15 16.02 6.02
C HIS A 431 4.39 16.80 6.44
N LEU A 432 5.36 16.99 5.54
CA LEU A 432 6.58 17.76 5.84
C LEU A 432 6.26 19.21 6.25
N ALA A 433 5.25 19.83 5.64
CA ALA A 433 4.81 21.18 6.01
C ALA A 433 4.26 21.22 7.45
N ALA A 434 3.47 20.22 7.86
CA ALA A 434 2.99 20.10 9.24
C ALA A 434 4.15 19.91 10.23
N GLU A 435 5.15 19.10 9.88
CA GLU A 435 6.36 18.90 10.69
C GLU A 435 7.21 20.17 10.81
N ILE A 436 7.34 20.94 9.72
CA ILE A 436 8.04 22.24 9.72
C ILE A 436 7.31 23.23 10.63
N ALA A 437 5.99 23.34 10.50
CA ALA A 437 5.20 24.23 11.36
C ALA A 437 5.32 23.85 12.84
N ALA A 438 5.35 22.55 13.15
CA ALA A 438 5.57 22.07 14.52
C ALA A 438 6.97 22.46 15.05
N LEU A 439 8.01 22.40 14.21
CA LEU A 439 9.36 22.84 14.58
C LEU A 439 9.47 24.36 14.75
N GLN A 440 8.84 25.15 13.87
CA GLN A 440 8.86 26.62 13.96
C GLN A 440 8.15 27.14 15.21
N ASN A 441 7.19 26.38 15.75
CA ASN A 441 6.52 26.69 17.01
C ASN A 441 7.28 26.18 18.26
N ASN A 442 8.41 25.49 18.08
CA ASN A 442 9.24 25.01 19.19
C ASN A 442 10.11 26.17 19.74
N SER A 443 10.28 26.23 21.06
CA SER A 443 11.16 27.19 21.73
C SER A 443 12.60 27.17 21.20
N ASP A 444 13.12 26.00 20.81
CA ASP A 444 14.48 25.88 20.30
C ASP A 444 14.70 26.68 19.01
N TYR A 445 13.70 26.71 18.12
CA TYR A 445 13.76 27.50 16.88
C TYR A 445 13.89 28.99 17.18
N HIS A 446 13.11 29.50 18.14
CA HIS A 446 13.14 30.90 18.53
C HIS A 446 14.41 31.31 19.29
N LEU A 447 15.05 30.37 19.99
CA LEU A 447 16.25 30.63 20.80
C LEU A 447 17.56 30.48 20.00
N LEU A 448 17.63 29.48 19.12
CA LEU A 448 18.86 29.08 18.43
C LEU A 448 18.83 29.37 16.93
N GLY A 449 17.67 29.73 16.38
CA GLY A 449 17.48 29.90 14.93
C GLY A 449 17.54 28.58 14.15
N ILE A 450 17.56 27.44 14.85
CA ILE A 450 17.61 26.10 14.27
C ILE A 450 16.82 25.10 15.14
N ALA A 451 16.05 24.24 14.49
CA ALA A 451 15.36 23.12 15.14
C ALA A 451 15.36 21.89 14.23
N ALA A 452 15.36 20.69 14.81
CA ALA A 452 15.38 19.45 14.05
C ALA A 452 14.58 18.34 14.76
N LYS A 453 14.09 17.37 13.98
CA LYS A 453 13.44 16.17 14.51
C LYS A 453 13.50 14.99 13.56
N GLU A 454 13.36 13.79 14.12
CA GLU A 454 12.93 12.62 13.35
C GLU A 454 11.47 12.78 12.91
N ILE A 455 11.16 12.31 11.71
CA ILE A 455 9.82 12.36 11.15
C ILE A 455 9.07 11.10 11.55
N GLN A 456 7.87 11.26 12.10
CA GLN A 456 7.01 10.15 12.48
C GLN A 456 6.24 9.58 11.28
N THR A 457 5.77 8.35 11.39
CA THR A 457 4.92 7.71 10.38
C THR A 457 3.59 8.45 10.21
N LEU A 458 3.16 8.61 8.96
CA LEU A 458 1.82 9.08 8.55
C LEU A 458 0.70 8.08 8.88
#